data_AF-A0A336KWF4-F1
#
_entry.id   AF-A0A336KWF4-F1
#
_cell.length_a   1.000
_cell.length_b   1.000
_cell.length_c   1.000
_cell.angle_alpha   90.00
_cell.angle_beta   90.00
_cell.angle_gamma   90.00
#
_symmetry.space_group_name_H-M   'P 1'
#
loop_
_entity.id
_entity.type
_entity.pdbx_description
1 polymer ?
#
loop_
_entity_poly.entity_id
_entity_poly.type
_entity_poly.pdbx_seq_one_letter_code
_entity_poly.pdbx_strand_id
1 'polypeptide(L)'
;MTNDDKTKICLVCLKFKSTIALQSYTKKSVMPCNKDVCLGSVMLPNVMSTEVRKPDVVLAHAKEFIDQYYSSIRRLNSTAHTTRWQQIQDEINSSGSYQLNETELIYGAKLAWRNSSRCIGRIQWAKLQVNFVLI
;
A
#
# COMPACT_ATOMS: atom_id res chain seq x y z
N MET A 1 -20.79 12.48 -29.27
CA MET A 1 -19.81 13.32 -28.55
C MET A 1 -19.62 12.70 -27.18
N THR A 2 -18.43 12.19 -26.94
CA THR A 2 -18.08 11.24 -25.86
C THR A 2 -18.11 11.92 -24.49
N ASN A 3 -18.89 11.34 -23.56
CA ASN A 3 -19.02 11.80 -22.18
C ASN A 3 -17.73 11.48 -21.39
N ASP A 4 -16.82 12.45 -21.33
CA ASP A 4 -15.59 12.45 -20.52
C ASP A 4 -15.83 13.00 -19.10
N ASP A 5 -16.81 12.42 -18.40
CA ASP A 5 -17.07 12.67 -16.97
C ASP A 5 -16.72 11.43 -16.11
N LYS A 6 -15.67 10.72 -16.49
CA LYS A 6 -15.12 9.63 -15.67
C LYS A 6 -14.10 10.20 -14.69
N THR A 7 -14.64 10.62 -13.55
CA THR A 7 -14.02 10.36 -12.24
C THR A 7 -12.59 10.87 -12.12
N LYS A 8 -12.43 12.16 -11.84
CA LYS A 8 -11.21 12.71 -11.22
C LYS A 8 -11.03 12.04 -9.85
N ILE A 9 -10.46 10.84 -9.86
CA ILE A 9 -9.98 10.13 -8.68
C ILE A 9 -8.93 11.03 -8.06
N CYS A 10 -9.11 11.34 -6.78
CA CYS A 10 -8.17 12.15 -6.02
C CYS A 10 -6.81 11.43 -5.99
N LEU A 11 -5.91 11.79 -6.90
CA LEU A 11 -4.55 11.24 -7.04
C LEU A 11 -3.69 11.42 -5.77
N VAL A 12 -4.20 12.10 -4.74
CA VAL A 12 -3.46 12.45 -3.52
C VAL A 12 -3.23 11.24 -2.59
N CYS A 13 -3.97 10.13 -2.74
CA CYS A 13 -3.84 8.96 -1.84
C CYS A 13 -3.00 7.79 -2.38
N LEU A 14 -2.59 7.79 -3.64
CA LEU A 14 -1.92 6.65 -4.25
C LEU A 14 -0.55 7.04 -4.82
N LYS A 15 0.44 7.14 -3.93
CA LYS A 15 1.84 6.92 -4.33
C LYS A 15 2.25 5.51 -3.90
N PHE A 16 1.61 4.52 -4.52
CA PHE A 16 2.12 3.15 -4.57
C PHE A 16 3.19 3.15 -5.68
N LYS A 17 4.48 3.18 -5.32
CA LYS A 17 5.52 2.86 -6.31
C LYS A 17 5.35 1.38 -6.67
N SER A 18 5.46 1.04 -7.96
CA SER A 18 5.45 -0.34 -8.48
C SER A 18 6.51 -1.23 -7.80
N THR A 19 7.59 -0.59 -7.35
CA THR A 19 8.59 -1.14 -6.44
C THR A 19 8.27 -0.72 -5.01
N ILE A 20 8.05 -1.69 -4.11
CA ILE A 20 8.20 -1.40 -2.67
C ILE A 20 9.71 -1.35 -2.42
N ALA A 21 10.30 -0.22 -2.82
CA ALA A 21 11.62 0.16 -2.37
C ALA A 21 11.57 0.39 -0.85
N LEU A 22 12.74 0.36 -0.20
CA LEU A 22 12.98 0.79 1.19
C LEU A 22 12.34 2.14 1.57
N GLN A 23 11.81 2.87 0.60
CA GLN A 23 10.98 4.05 0.75
C GLN A 23 9.51 3.66 0.92
N SER A 24 9.14 3.25 2.12
CA SER A 24 7.75 3.32 2.53
C SER A 24 7.58 4.14 3.80
N TYR A 25 6.55 4.99 3.73
CA TYR A 25 6.06 5.91 4.74
C TYR A 25 6.04 5.27 6.13
N THR A 26 6.90 5.72 7.04
CA THR A 26 6.74 5.36 8.45
C THR A 26 5.37 5.89 8.87
N LYS A 27 4.43 4.97 9.10
CA LYS A 27 3.36 5.28 10.05
C LYS A 27 4.09 5.42 11.38
N LYS A 28 4.53 6.64 11.71
CA LYS A 28 4.69 7.04 13.09
C LYS A 28 3.27 6.93 13.65
N SER A 29 2.90 5.73 14.06
CA SER A 29 1.65 5.47 14.76
C SER A 29 1.85 6.00 16.16
N VAL A 30 1.84 7.31 16.25
CA VAL A 30 1.18 7.94 17.36
C VAL A 30 0.05 8.62 16.63
N MET A 31 -1.19 8.13 16.81
CA MET A 31 -2.33 9.05 16.80
C MET A 31 -1.78 10.31 17.47
N PRO A 32 -1.68 11.47 16.80
CA PRO A 32 -1.02 12.63 17.39
C PRO A 32 -1.70 13.01 18.72
N CYS A 33 -2.92 12.51 18.94
CA CYS A 33 -3.61 12.49 20.21
C CYS A 33 -2.93 11.60 21.28
N ASN A 34 -2.77 12.14 22.48
CA ASN A 34 -2.44 11.38 23.69
C ASN A 34 -3.68 11.31 24.61
N LYS A 35 -3.53 10.83 25.86
CA LYS A 35 -4.65 10.71 26.81
C LYS A 35 -5.23 12.08 27.23
N ASP A 36 -4.40 13.12 27.18
CA ASP A 36 -4.71 14.45 27.72
C ASP A 36 -5.08 15.47 26.63
N VAL A 37 -4.69 15.21 25.37
CA VAL A 37 -4.79 16.13 24.24
C VAL A 37 -5.25 15.41 22.98
N CYS A 38 -6.31 15.92 22.34
CA CYS A 38 -6.79 15.47 21.04
C CYS A 38 -6.29 16.41 19.93
N LEU A 39 -5.59 15.85 18.93
CA LEU A 39 -5.09 16.56 17.75
C LEU A 39 -5.86 16.18 16.47
N GLY A 40 -7.13 15.76 16.59
CA GLY A 40 -7.94 15.29 15.47
C GLY A 40 -8.26 16.36 14.41
N SER A 41 -8.30 17.63 14.78
CA SER A 41 -8.54 18.76 13.88
C SER A 41 -7.29 19.19 13.11
N VAL A 42 -6.10 18.69 13.46
CA VAL A 42 -4.87 19.02 12.74
C VAL A 42 -4.91 18.40 11.33
N MET A 43 -4.78 19.24 10.31
CA MET A 43 -4.90 18.82 8.90
C MET A 43 -3.71 18.00 8.42
N LEU A 44 -2.49 18.37 8.85
CA LEU A 44 -1.24 17.69 8.52
C LEU A 44 -0.49 17.30 9.81
N PRO A 45 -0.99 16.31 10.56
CA PRO A 45 -0.44 15.98 11.88
C PRO A 45 0.94 15.32 11.84
N ASN A 46 1.42 14.91 10.67
CA ASN A 46 2.67 14.21 10.53
C ASN A 46 3.44 14.75 9.33
N VAL A 47 4.66 15.23 9.55
CA VAL A 47 5.57 15.60 8.46
C VAL A 47 6.07 14.30 7.84
N MET A 48 5.75 14.10 6.56
CA MET A 48 6.19 12.92 5.81
C MET A 48 7.71 13.01 5.60
N SER A 49 8.49 12.18 6.30
CA SER A 49 9.92 11.98 6.01
C SER A 49 10.10 10.74 5.14
N THR A 50 10.96 10.84 4.12
CA THR A 50 11.43 9.72 3.31
C THR A 50 12.74 9.19 3.87
N GLU A 51 12.67 8.39 4.93
CA GLU A 51 13.82 7.65 5.45
C GLU A 51 13.86 6.23 4.87
N VAL A 52 15.08 5.73 4.67
CA VAL A 52 15.36 4.35 4.25
C VAL A 52 15.06 3.42 5.44
N ARG A 53 14.10 2.51 5.29
CA ARG A 53 13.76 1.55 6.36
C ARG A 53 14.83 0.49 6.55
N LYS A 54 14.89 -0.10 7.75
CA LYS A 54 15.67 -1.32 8.01
C LYS A 54 15.05 -2.53 7.29
N PRO A 55 15.86 -3.47 6.79
CA PRO A 55 15.39 -4.64 6.05
C PRO A 55 14.41 -5.50 6.85
N ASP A 56 14.62 -5.66 8.16
CA ASP A 56 13.75 -6.46 9.03
C ASP A 56 12.30 -5.94 9.06
N VAL A 57 12.14 -4.61 9.07
CA VAL A 57 10.82 -3.96 9.05
C VAL A 57 10.13 -4.13 7.71
N VAL A 58 10.92 -4.15 6.62
CA VAL A 58 10.39 -4.37 5.27
C VAL A 58 9.92 -5.81 5.11
N LEU A 59 10.69 -6.78 5.60
CA LEU A 59 10.28 -8.19 5.61
C LEU A 59 8.97 -8.40 6.36
N ALA A 60 8.84 -7.81 7.56
CA ALA A 60 7.61 -7.91 8.35
C ALA A 60 6.39 -7.36 7.60
N HIS A 61 6.51 -6.15 7.03
CA HIS A 61 5.41 -5.55 6.27
C HIS A 61 5.11 -6.26 4.95
N ALA A 62 6.13 -6.77 4.26
CA ALA A 62 5.96 -7.54 3.04
C ALA A 62 5.17 -8.83 3.33
N LYS A 63 5.49 -9.51 4.44
CA LYS A 63 4.77 -10.70 4.90
C LYS A 63 3.29 -10.41 5.12
N GLU A 64 3.00 -9.38 5.92
CA GLU A 64 1.63 -8.97 6.23
C GLU A 64 0.83 -8.66 4.96
N PHE A 65 1.43 -7.93 4.02
CA PHE A 65 0.79 -7.59 2.75
C PHE A 65 0.49 -8.82 1.89
N ILE A 66 1.45 -9.74 1.75
CA ILE A 66 1.28 -10.95 0.95
C ILE A 66 0.26 -11.90 1.58
N ASP A 67 0.29 -12.08 2.90
CA ASP A 67 -0.71 -12.84 3.63
C ASP A 67 -2.12 -12.24 3.41
N GLN A 68 -2.26 -10.92 3.46
CA GLN A 68 -3.52 -10.23 3.16
C GLN A 68 -4.00 -10.45 1.72
N TYR A 69 -3.09 -10.35 0.74
CA TYR A 69 -3.39 -10.59 -0.67
C TYR A 69 -3.86 -12.03 -0.90
N TYR A 70 -3.10 -13.02 -0.46
CA TYR A 70 -3.44 -14.44 -0.65
C TYR A 70 -4.68 -14.85 0.14
N SER A 71 -4.92 -14.25 1.30
CA SER A 71 -6.18 -14.38 2.03
C SER A 71 -7.37 -13.85 1.22
N SER A 72 -7.22 -12.70 0.56
CA SER A 72 -8.30 -12.07 -0.22
C SER A 72 -8.76 -12.91 -1.42
N ILE A 73 -7.84 -13.66 -2.04
CA ILE A 73 -8.12 -14.57 -3.16
C ILE A 73 -8.38 -16.01 -2.70
N ARG A 74 -8.47 -16.27 -1.38
CA ARG A 74 -8.67 -17.60 -0.77
C ARG A 74 -7.61 -18.64 -1.16
N ARG A 75 -6.35 -18.21 -1.30
CA ARG A 75 -5.19 -19.07 -1.62
C ARG A 75 -4.09 -19.00 -0.57
N LEU A 76 -4.43 -18.61 0.65
CA LEU A 76 -3.50 -18.60 1.77
C LEU A 76 -2.93 -20.01 1.99
N ASN A 77 -1.62 -20.10 2.29
CA ASN A 77 -0.88 -21.35 2.48
C ASN A 77 -0.83 -22.29 1.25
N SER A 78 -1.17 -21.80 0.06
CA SER A 78 -0.94 -22.55 -1.18
C SER A 78 0.55 -22.63 -1.52
N THR A 79 0.94 -23.57 -2.38
CA THR A 79 2.31 -23.66 -2.92
C THR A 79 2.74 -22.35 -3.59
N ALA A 80 1.82 -21.70 -4.31
CA ALA A 80 2.04 -20.40 -4.91
C ALA A 80 2.32 -19.30 -3.86
N HIS A 81 1.67 -19.35 -2.70
CA HIS A 81 1.90 -18.42 -1.61
C HIS A 81 3.32 -18.58 -1.03
N THR A 82 3.69 -19.80 -0.66
CA THR A 82 5.01 -20.08 -0.06
C THR A 82 6.15 -19.77 -1.03
N THR A 83 5.98 -20.12 -2.31
CA THR A 83 6.98 -19.83 -3.36
C THR A 83 7.16 -18.33 -3.53
N ARG A 84 6.06 -17.57 -3.59
CA ARG A 84 6.13 -16.11 -3.73
C ARG A 84 6.77 -15.45 -2.50
N TRP A 85 6.48 -15.97 -1.30
CA TRP A 85 7.10 -15.49 -0.07
C TRP A 85 8.62 -15.68 -0.06
N GLN A 86 9.12 -16.84 -0.51
CA GLN A 86 10.56 -17.10 -0.63
C GLN A 86 11.24 -16.12 -1.60
N GLN A 87 10.64 -15.90 -2.78
CA GLN A 87 11.17 -14.95 -3.76
C GLN A 87 11.31 -13.54 -3.19
N ILE A 88 10.29 -13.07 -2.46
CA ILE A 88 10.31 -11.74 -1.84
C ILE A 88 11.41 -11.65 -0.77
N GLN A 89 11.61 -12.72 0.01
CA GLN A 89 12.67 -12.76 1.00
C GLN A 89 14.07 -12.67 0.35
N ASP A 90 14.28 -13.37 -0.76
CA ASP A 90 15.53 -13.32 -1.52
C ASP A 90 15.76 -11.96 -2.19
N GLU A 91 14.72 -11.35 -2.77
CA GLU A 91 14.77 -10.00 -3.35
C GLU A 91 15.13 -8.94 -2.30
N ILE A 92 14.53 -9.02 -1.11
CA ILE A 92 14.80 -8.07 -0.02
C ILE A 92 16.21 -8.29 0.55
N ASN A 93 16.66 -9.53 0.70
CA ASN A 93 18.01 -9.81 1.20
C ASN A 93 19.10 -9.34 0.23
N SER A 94 18.84 -9.43 -1.08
CA SER A 94 19.82 -9.07 -2.12
C SER A 94 19.82 -7.56 -2.45
N SER A 95 18.65 -6.94 -2.56
CA SER A 95 18.50 -5.55 -3.04
C SER A 95 18.01 -4.58 -1.98
N GLY A 96 17.53 -5.08 -0.83
CA GLY A 96 16.80 -4.29 0.17
C GLY A 96 15.36 -3.96 -0.23
N SER A 97 14.90 -4.36 -1.41
CA SER A 97 13.56 -4.04 -1.93
C SER A 97 12.94 -5.23 -2.63
N TYR A 98 11.64 -5.16 -2.93
CA TYR A 98 11.00 -6.16 -3.78
C TYR A 98 10.03 -5.52 -4.77
N GLN A 99 9.83 -6.19 -5.89
CA GLN A 99 8.88 -5.78 -6.91
C GLN A 99 7.54 -6.47 -6.69
N LEU A 100 6.45 -5.71 -6.84
CA LEU A 100 5.11 -6.25 -6.79
C LEU A 100 4.69 -6.76 -8.17
N ASN A 101 3.95 -7.86 -8.18
CA ASN A 101 3.24 -8.30 -9.38
C ASN A 101 2.09 -7.33 -9.70
N GLU A 102 1.64 -7.31 -10.95
CA GLU A 102 0.52 -6.44 -11.37
C GLU A 102 -0.74 -6.66 -10.53
N THR A 103 -1.09 -7.92 -10.26
CA THR A 103 -2.24 -8.30 -9.44
C THR A 103 -2.10 -7.84 -7.99
N GLU A 104 -0.89 -7.94 -7.44
CA GLU A 104 -0.55 -7.45 -6.10
C GLU A 104 -0.65 -5.92 -6.06
N LEU A 105 -0.16 -5.22 -7.10
CA LEU A 105 -0.22 -3.76 -7.20
C LEU A 105 -1.65 -3.24 -7.28
N ILE A 106 -2.51 -3.86 -8.09
CA ILE A 106 -3.93 -3.51 -8.19
C ILE A 106 -4.61 -3.69 -6.83
N TYR A 107 -4.33 -4.81 -6.16
CA TYR A 107 -4.86 -5.10 -4.83
C TYR A 107 -4.42 -4.03 -3.82
N GLY A 108 -3.13 -3.71 -3.77
CA GLY A 108 -2.57 -2.69 -2.89
C GLY A 108 -3.17 -1.30 -3.13
N ALA A 109 -3.36 -0.92 -4.39
CA ALA A 109 -3.98 0.36 -4.75
C ALA A 109 -5.45 0.45 -4.29
N LYS A 110 -6.23 -0.60 -4.55
CA LYS A 110 -7.63 -0.68 -4.09
C LYS A 110 -7.74 -0.67 -2.57
N LEU A 111 -6.85 -1.40 -1.89
CA LEU A 111 -6.81 -1.49 -0.44
C LEU A 111 -6.42 -0.14 0.19
N ALA A 112 -5.45 0.58 -0.38
CA ALA A 112 -5.06 1.90 0.09
C ALA A 112 -6.20 2.92 -0.02
N TRP A 113 -6.97 2.90 -1.12
CA TRP A 113 -8.16 3.74 -1.23
C TRP A 113 -9.23 3.36 -0.19
N ARG A 114 -9.51 2.05 -0.02
CA ARG A 114 -10.47 1.55 0.98
C ARG A 114 -10.09 2.00 2.40
N ASN A 115 -8.80 2.02 2.72
CA ASN A 115 -8.27 2.35 4.04
C ASN A 115 -8.03 3.86 4.27
N SER A 116 -8.33 4.71 3.29
CA SER A 116 -8.21 6.17 3.45
C SER A 116 -9.37 6.72 4.28
N SER A 117 -9.10 6.99 5.56
CA SER A 117 -10.10 7.45 6.53
C SER A 117 -10.76 8.79 6.17
N ARG A 118 -10.06 9.65 5.41
CA ARG A 118 -10.54 10.96 4.97
C ARG A 118 -11.31 10.91 3.63
N CYS A 119 -11.39 9.76 2.97
CA CYS A 119 -12.10 9.63 1.70
C CYS A 119 -13.57 9.26 1.90
N ILE A 120 -14.47 10.18 1.54
CA ILE A 120 -15.92 9.93 1.56
C ILE A 120 -16.34 8.96 0.45
N GLY A 121 -15.66 8.99 -0.70
CA GLY A 121 -15.96 8.18 -1.90
C GLY A 121 -15.53 6.71 -1.82
N ARG A 122 -15.23 6.18 -0.63
CA ARG A 122 -14.70 4.82 -0.45
C ARG A 122 -15.65 3.72 -0.91
N ILE A 123 -16.94 3.98 -1.13
CA ILE A 123 -17.89 2.97 -1.65
C ILE A 123 -17.51 2.44 -3.04
N GLN A 124 -16.84 3.25 -3.87
CA GLN A 124 -16.42 2.85 -5.22
C GLN A 124 -15.03 2.20 -5.27
N TRP A 125 -14.41 1.91 -4.12
CA TRP A 125 -13.02 1.46 -4.02
C TRP A 125 -12.68 0.26 -4.93
N ALA A 126 -13.61 -0.69 -5.07
CA ALA A 126 -13.41 -1.90 -5.87
C ALA A 126 -13.35 -1.64 -7.38
N LYS A 127 -13.92 -0.51 -7.84
CA LYS A 127 -13.99 -0.12 -9.27
C LYS A 127 -12.76 0.68 -9.75
N LEU A 128 -11.75 0.86 -8.89
CA LEU A 128 -10.51 1.51 -9.28
C LEU A 128 -9.89 0.81 -10.50
N GLN A 129 -9.62 1.59 -11.54
CA GLN A 129 -8.84 1.18 -12.70
C GLN A 129 -7.38 1.58 -12.45
N VAL A 130 -6.47 0.63 -12.57
CA VAL A 130 -5.02 0.85 -12.44
C VAL A 130 -4.42 0.63 -13.81
N ASN A 131 -3.86 1.68 -14.39
CA ASN A 131 -3.22 1.63 -15.70
C ASN A 131 -1.74 1.35 -15.53
N PHE A 132 -1.26 0.36 -16.26
CA PHE A 132 0.17 0.07 -16.41
C PHE A 132 0.61 0.70 -17.73
N VAL A 133 1.31 1.82 -17.67
CA VAL A 133 2.01 2.33 -18.84
C VAL A 133 3.40 1.73 -18.79
N LEU A 134 3.68 0.79 -19.70
CA LEU A 134 5.05 0.36 -19.98
C LEU A 134 5.73 1.55 -20.65
N ILE A 135 6.63 2.21 -19.90
CA ILE A 135 7.53 3.24 -20.42
C ILE A 135 8.83 2.54 -20.83
#